data_AF-A0A227J8Z6-F1
#
_entry.id   AF-A0A227J8Z6-F1
#
_cell.length_a   1.000
_cell.length_b   1.000
_cell.length_c   1.000
_cell.angle_alpha   90.00
_cell.angle_beta   90.00
_cell.angle_gamma   90.00
#
_symmetry.space_group_name_H-M   'P 1'
#
loop_
_entity.id
_entity.type
_entity.pdbx_description
1 polymer ?
#
loop_
_entity_poly.entity_id
_entity_poly.type
_entity_poly.pdbx_seq_one_letter_code
_entity_poly.pdbx_strand_id
1 'polypeptide(L)'
;MKFIVKPHPEIFVKSESVRKRFTKILECNIRNIVKSRTESVAVFNRRDHIEVTSESNEYHAEVLEILTHTPGIHHVLEVKQSEFKDLHDIYEQVLELSRPLIENKTFVVRAKRRGKHDFTSIELERYVGG
;
A
#
# COMPACT_ATOMS: atom_id res chain seq x y z
N MET A 1 -10.39 4.82 1.46
CA MET A 1 -9.14 4.50 0.72
C MET A 1 -7.98 4.14 1.65
N LYS A 2 -6.99 3.36 1.19
CA LYS A 2 -5.77 3.06 1.94
C LYS A 2 -4.55 2.99 1.01
N PHE A 3 -3.51 3.74 1.37
CA PHE A 3 -2.22 3.76 0.68
C PHE A 3 -1.09 3.30 1.60
N ILE A 4 -0.19 2.50 1.06
CA ILE A 4 1.10 2.15 1.66
C ILE A 4 2.19 2.88 0.90
N VAL A 5 2.85 3.80 1.59
CA VAL A 5 3.95 4.61 1.06
C VAL A 5 5.27 4.00 1.52
N LYS A 6 6.09 3.58 0.57
CA LYS A 6 7.43 3.05 0.81
C LYS A 6 8.46 4.17 0.68
N PRO A 7 9.18 4.50 1.76
CA PRO A 7 10.28 5.48 1.69
C PRO A 7 11.40 5.04 0.75
N HIS A 8 12.22 5.98 0.31
CA HIS A 8 13.36 5.71 -0.56
C HIS A 8 14.35 4.71 0.04
N PRO A 9 14.86 3.71 -0.71
CA PRO A 9 15.83 2.72 -0.24
C PRO A 9 17.04 3.33 0.47
N GLU A 10 17.49 4.51 0.06
CA GLU A 10 18.58 5.25 0.70
C GLU A 10 18.35 5.54 2.19
N ILE A 11 17.09 5.72 2.62
CA ILE A 11 16.72 5.93 4.02
C ILE A 11 16.95 4.65 4.84
N PHE A 12 16.76 3.47 4.23
CA PHE A 12 16.94 2.18 4.90
C PHE A 12 18.41 1.79 5.08
N VAL A 13 19.31 2.27 4.21
CA VAL A 13 20.76 2.01 4.29
C VAL A 13 21.43 2.80 5.42
N LYS A 14 20.78 3.84 5.96
CA LYS A 14 21.32 4.65 7.06
C LYS A 14 21.21 3.97 8.42
N SER A 15 21.98 4.49 9.39
CA SER A 15 21.87 4.08 10.79
C SER A 15 20.44 4.30 11.33
N GLU A 16 20.08 3.56 12.38
CA GLU A 16 18.72 3.59 12.93
C GLU A 16 18.26 5.00 13.34
N SER A 17 19.14 5.80 13.96
CA SER A 17 18.83 7.17 14.37
C SER A 17 18.50 8.07 13.18
N VAL A 18 19.29 7.96 12.11
CA VAL A 18 19.11 8.71 10.87
C VAL A 18 17.84 8.24 10.17
N ARG A 19 17.62 6.94 10.03
CA ARG A 19 16.40 6.36 9.44
C ARG A 19 15.14 6.90 10.13
N LYS A 20 15.08 6.82 11.47
CA LYS A 20 13.96 7.35 12.26
C LYS A 20 13.71 8.83 12.00
N ARG A 21 14.77 9.65 11.94
CA ARG A 21 14.67 11.08 11.67
C ARG A 21 14.13 11.36 10.26
N PHE A 22 14.67 10.71 9.24
CA PHE A 22 14.23 10.89 7.85
C PHE A 22 12.79 10.44 7.64
N THR A 23 12.38 9.28 8.18
CA THR A 23 10.99 8.82 8.12
C THR A 23 10.04 9.80 8.81
N LYS A 24 10.43 10.35 9.97
CA LYS A 24 9.61 11.35 10.67
C LYS A 24 9.46 12.65 9.87
N ILE A 25 10.51 13.11 9.19
CA ILE A 25 10.43 14.29 8.32
C ILE A 25 9.47 14.03 7.15
N LEU A 26 9.59 12.89 6.49
CA LEU A 26 8.72 12.50 5.38
C LEU A 26 7.25 12.40 5.83
N GLU A 27 7.00 11.75 6.97
CA GLU A 27 5.69 11.65 7.60
C GLU A 27 5.09 13.04 7.90
N CYS A 28 5.86 13.95 8.52
CA CYS A 28 5.41 15.30 8.81
C CYS A 28 5.06 16.07 7.53
N ASN A 29 5.88 15.96 6.48
CA ASN A 29 5.62 16.61 5.20
C ASN A 29 4.31 16.11 4.57
N ILE A 30 4.13 14.78 4.49
CA ILE A 30 2.90 14.18 3.97
C ILE A 30 1.70 14.65 4.79
N ARG A 31 1.78 14.58 6.12
CA ARG A 31 0.70 15.01 7.01
C ARG A 31 0.31 16.48 6.80
N ASN A 32 1.29 17.37 6.65
CA ASN A 32 1.02 18.79 6.47
C ASN A 32 0.31 19.09 5.14
N ILE A 33 0.74 18.44 4.05
CA ILE A 33 0.14 18.63 2.72
C ILE A 33 -1.24 17.98 2.64
N VAL A 34 -1.41 16.79 3.22
CA VAL A 34 -2.70 16.10 3.28
C VAL A 34 -3.70 16.93 4.08
N LYS A 35 -3.30 17.45 5.25
CA LYS A 35 -4.16 18.27 6.11
C LYS A 35 -4.60 19.59 5.46
N SER A 36 -3.83 20.15 4.54
CA SER A 36 -4.20 21.40 3.86
C SER A 36 -5.19 21.22 2.71
N ARG A 37 -5.27 20.02 2.14
CA ARG A 37 -6.08 19.74 0.94
C ARG A 37 -7.24 18.78 1.17
N THR A 38 -7.29 18.10 2.31
CA THR A 38 -8.26 17.04 2.58
C THR A 38 -8.75 17.09 4.03
N GLU A 39 -9.95 16.56 4.25
CA GLU A 39 -10.52 16.39 5.58
C GLU A 39 -10.60 14.89 5.91
N SER A 40 -10.36 14.51 7.17
CA SER A 40 -10.46 13.11 7.64
C SER A 40 -9.53 12.09 6.97
N VAL A 41 -8.32 12.51 6.57
CA VAL A 41 -7.25 11.60 6.13
C VAL A 41 -6.20 11.45 7.24
N ALA A 42 -5.99 10.23 7.72
CA ALA A 42 -5.03 9.89 8.74
C ALA A 42 -3.71 9.38 8.14
N VAL A 43 -2.58 9.79 8.74
CA VAL A 43 -1.23 9.37 8.34
C VAL A 43 -0.53 8.71 9.52
N PHE A 44 -0.19 7.42 9.37
CA PHE A 44 0.46 6.60 10.38
C PHE A 44 1.87 6.21 9.95
N ASN A 45 2.83 6.39 10.86
CA ASN A 45 4.19 5.92 10.68
C ASN A 45 4.31 4.49 11.24
N ARG A 46 4.57 3.52 10.37
CA ARG A 46 4.92 2.15 10.75
C ARG A 46 6.44 1.97 10.65
N ARG A 47 6.95 0.93 11.29
CA ARG A 47 8.40 0.66 11.36
C ARG A 47 9.10 0.69 9.99
N ASP A 48 8.44 0.17 8.95
CA ASP A 48 9.02 -0.03 7.62
C ASP A 48 8.31 0.76 6.51
N HIS A 49 7.18 1.39 6.78
CA HIS A 49 6.37 2.10 5.78
C HIS A 49 5.47 3.16 6.40
N ILE A 50 4.95 4.09 5.60
CA ILE A 50 3.96 5.07 6.04
C ILE A 50 2.60 4.63 5.48
N GLU A 51 1.57 4.64 6.31
CA GLU A 51 0.19 4.33 5.91
C GLU A 51 -0.61 5.63 5.84
N VAL A 52 -1.36 5.81 4.76
CA VAL A 52 -2.32 6.91 4.60
C VAL A 52 -3.70 6.29 4.44
N THR A 53 -4.62 6.60 5.34
CA THR A 53 -5.94 5.97 5.41
C THR A 53 -7.04 7.01 5.53
N SER A 54 -8.14 6.80 4.84
CA SER A 54 -9.37 7.57 5.01
C SER A 54 -10.59 6.68 4.86
N GLU A 55 -11.65 6.98 5.61
CA GLU A 55 -12.94 6.30 5.50
C GLU A 55 -13.65 6.63 4.18
N SER A 56 -13.45 7.85 3.67
CA SER A 56 -13.99 8.29 2.38
C SER A 56 -13.02 7.98 1.22
N ASN A 57 -13.57 7.88 0.01
CA ASN A 57 -12.82 7.85 -1.25
C ASN A 57 -12.85 9.20 -1.99
N GLU A 58 -13.49 10.21 -1.42
CA GLU A 58 -13.67 11.54 -2.03
C GLU A 58 -12.36 12.19 -2.45
N TYR A 59 -11.34 12.17 -1.57
CA TYR A 59 -10.05 12.80 -1.82
C TYR A 59 -9.00 11.87 -2.46
N HIS A 60 -9.43 10.80 -3.16
CA HIS A 60 -8.51 9.78 -3.67
C HIS A 60 -7.49 10.37 -4.65
N ALA A 61 -7.96 11.16 -5.61
CA ALA A 61 -7.13 11.78 -6.64
C ALA A 61 -6.13 12.77 -6.03
N GLU A 62 -6.57 13.60 -5.09
CA GLU A 62 -5.73 14.59 -4.41
C GLU A 62 -4.65 13.90 -3.57
N VAL A 63 -5.02 12.85 -2.81
CA VAL A 63 -4.04 12.10 -2.01
C VAL A 63 -3.04 11.39 -2.92
N LEU A 64 -3.48 10.79 -4.03
CA LEU A 64 -2.58 10.16 -5.00
C LEU A 64 -1.61 11.18 -5.62
N GLU A 65 -2.11 12.37 -5.98
CA GLU A 65 -1.28 13.47 -6.49
C GLU A 65 -0.24 13.91 -5.46
N ILE A 66 -0.64 14.13 -4.20
CA ILE A 66 0.27 14.52 -3.11
C ILE A 66 1.37 13.47 -2.93
N LEU A 67 0.99 12.19 -2.89
CA LEU A 67 1.92 11.10 -2.65
C LEU A 67 2.89 10.86 -3.82
N THR A 68 2.49 11.17 -5.05
CA THR A 68 3.36 11.05 -6.23
C THR A 68 4.28 12.26 -6.42
N HIS A 69 3.88 13.44 -5.94
CA HIS A 69 4.68 14.66 -6.00
C HIS A 69 5.55 14.91 -4.76
N THR A 70 5.46 14.07 -3.73
CA THR A 70 6.29 14.21 -2.53
C THR A 70 7.63 13.49 -2.71
N PRO A 71 8.77 14.21 -2.66
CA PRO A 71 10.09 13.60 -2.82
C PRO A 71 10.46 12.70 -1.63
N GLY A 72 11.28 11.68 -1.89
CA GLY A 72 11.70 10.69 -0.88
C GLY A 72 10.78 9.48 -0.75
N ILE A 73 9.73 9.41 -1.57
CA ILE A 73 8.88 8.22 -1.74
C ILE A 73 9.40 7.42 -2.93
N HIS A 74 9.52 6.10 -2.77
CA HIS A 74 9.93 5.20 -3.85
C HIS A 74 8.73 4.54 -4.53
N HIS A 75 7.79 4.06 -3.73
CA HIS A 75 6.55 3.46 -4.24
C HIS A 75 5.35 3.92 -3.43
N VAL A 76 4.27 4.20 -4.14
CA VAL A 76 2.93 4.39 -3.58
C VAL A 76 2.11 3.18 -3.99
N LEU A 77 1.60 2.44 -3.01
CA LEU A 77 0.80 1.24 -3.24
C LEU A 77 -0.61 1.51 -2.75
N GLU A 78 -1.57 1.54 -3.66
CA GLU A 78 -2.98 1.50 -3.30
C GLU A 78 -3.34 0.09 -2.84
N VAL A 79 -3.99 -0.03 -1.68
CA VAL A 79 -4.36 -1.31 -1.11
C VAL A 79 -5.81 -1.30 -0.64
N LYS A 80 -6.51 -2.39 -0.94
CA LYS A 80 -7.83 -2.68 -0.35
C LYS A 80 -7.61 -3.68 0.78
N GLN A 81 -8.11 -3.36 1.97
CA GLN A 81 -8.13 -4.29 3.09
C GLN A 81 -9.48 -5.00 3.08
N SER A 82 -9.45 -6.32 3.05
CA SER A 82 -10.63 -7.18 3.14
C SER A 82 -10.33 -8.36 4.06
N GLU A 83 -11.41 -8.94 4.59
CA GLU A 83 -11.36 -10.23 5.27
C GLU A 83 -11.47 -11.34 4.23
N PHE A 84 -10.89 -12.50 4.53
CA PHE A 84 -10.98 -13.69 3.67
C PHE A 84 -11.24 -14.92 4.53
N LYS A 85 -12.00 -15.87 3.98
CA LYS A 85 -12.32 -17.15 4.64
C LYS A 85 -11.39 -18.27 4.20
N ASP A 86 -11.18 -18.39 2.90
CA ASP A 86 -10.39 -19.46 2.29
C ASP A 86 -9.60 -18.93 1.08
N LEU A 87 -8.88 -19.84 0.42
CA LEU A 87 -8.10 -19.51 -0.77
C LEU A 87 -8.97 -19.09 -1.96
N HIS A 88 -10.20 -19.61 -2.05
CA HIS A 88 -11.12 -19.33 -3.15
C HIS A 88 -11.75 -17.95 -3.03
N ASP A 89 -12.12 -17.54 -1.83
CA ASP A 89 -12.62 -16.20 -1.50
C ASP A 89 -11.58 -15.13 -1.88
N ILE A 90 -10.29 -15.38 -1.64
CA ILE A 90 -9.20 -14.50 -2.11
C ILE A 90 -9.24 -14.35 -3.64
N TYR A 91 -9.43 -15.46 -4.36
CA TYR A 91 -9.52 -15.44 -5.81
C TYR A 91 -10.73 -14.63 -6.30
N GLU A 92 -11.91 -14.85 -5.74
CA GLU A 92 -13.14 -14.13 -6.13
C GLU A 92 -12.98 -12.61 -5.92
N GLN A 93 -12.44 -12.21 -4.77
CA GLN A 93 -12.19 -10.80 -4.46
C GLN A 93 -11.15 -10.17 -5.41
N VAL A 94 -10.07 -10.89 -5.73
CA VAL A 94 -9.03 -10.40 -6.66
C VAL A 94 -9.58 -10.32 -8.08
N LEU A 95 -10.40 -11.28 -8.50
CA LEU A 95 -11.02 -11.33 -9.81
C LEU A 95 -11.95 -10.13 -10.03
N GLU A 96 -12.82 -9.84 -9.07
CA GLU A 96 -13.75 -8.70 -9.14
C GLU A 96 -13.01 -7.38 -9.39
N LEU A 97 -11.88 -7.18 -8.71
CA LEU A 97 -11.09 -5.95 -8.80
C LEU A 97 -10.19 -5.90 -10.05
N SER A 98 -9.59 -7.03 -10.43
CA SER A 98 -8.48 -7.05 -11.40
C SER A 98 -8.93 -7.37 -12.82
N ARG A 99 -10.06 -8.06 -12.99
CA ARG A 99 -10.59 -8.47 -14.31
C ARG A 99 -10.58 -7.34 -15.36
N PRO A 100 -11.11 -6.13 -15.09
CA PRO A 100 -11.12 -5.06 -16.09
C PRO A 100 -9.71 -4.48 -16.37
N LEU A 101 -8.75 -4.67 -15.46
CA LEU A 101 -7.41 -4.09 -15.58
C LEU A 101 -6.46 -4.96 -16.40
N ILE A 102 -6.67 -6.29 -16.39
CA ILE A 102 -5.75 -7.30 -16.94
C ILE A 102 -6.21 -7.92 -18.26
N GLU A 103 -7.39 -7.55 -18.76
CA GLU A 103 -7.89 -8.08 -20.03
C GLU A 103 -6.88 -7.82 -21.16
N ASN A 104 -6.50 -8.89 -21.88
CA ASN A 104 -5.48 -8.89 -22.94
C ASN A 104 -4.06 -8.45 -22.51
N LYS A 105 -3.72 -8.56 -21.22
CA LYS A 105 -2.38 -8.21 -20.70
C LYS A 105 -1.71 -9.40 -20.01
N THR A 106 -0.39 -9.35 -19.96
CA THR A 106 0.41 -10.24 -19.10
C THR A 106 0.48 -9.65 -17.69
N PHE A 107 0.22 -10.47 -16.68
CA PHE A 107 0.30 -10.06 -15.27
C PHE A 107 1.05 -11.13 -14.45
N VAL A 108 1.41 -10.77 -13.23
CA VAL A 108 2.01 -11.69 -12.26
C VAL A 108 1.37 -11.47 -10.90
N VAL A 109 0.97 -12.55 -10.25
CA VAL A 109 0.49 -12.52 -8.86
C VAL A 109 1.70 -12.72 -7.94
N ARG A 110 1.83 -11.86 -6.94
CA ARG A 110 2.88 -11.94 -5.91
C ARG A 110 2.22 -11.99 -4.54
N ALA A 111 2.41 -13.09 -3.82
CA ALA A 111 1.79 -13.31 -2.52
C ALA A 111 2.81 -13.29 -1.40
N LYS A 112 2.51 -12.52 -0.35
CA LYS A 112 3.28 -12.51 0.88
C LYS A 112 2.38 -12.77 2.07
N ARG A 113 2.47 -13.98 2.63
CA ARG A 113 1.75 -14.34 3.85
C ARG A 113 2.46 -13.79 5.10
N ARG A 114 1.67 -13.39 6.09
CA ARG A 114 2.11 -13.19 7.47
C ARG A 114 1.20 -14.01 8.39
N GLY A 115 1.76 -14.78 9.31
CA GLY A 115 1.00 -15.67 10.20
C GLY A 115 0.90 -17.12 9.69
N LYS A 116 -0.02 -17.89 10.29
CA LYS A 116 -0.27 -19.30 9.96
C LYS A 116 -1.53 -19.39 9.10
N HIS A 117 -1.39 -19.97 7.92
CA HIS A 117 -2.48 -20.28 6.99
C HIS A 117 -2.26 -21.68 6.43
N ASP A 118 -3.34 -22.32 6.00
CA ASP A 118 -3.34 -23.73 5.55
C ASP A 118 -2.75 -23.93 4.13
N PHE A 119 -2.46 -22.84 3.43
CA PHE A 119 -1.83 -22.82 2.10
C PHE A 119 -0.51 -22.06 2.10
N THR A 120 0.36 -22.39 1.15
CA THR A 120 1.63 -21.69 0.91
C THR A 120 1.44 -20.47 0.00
N SER A 121 2.39 -19.54 0.02
CA SER A 121 2.36 -18.39 -0.90
C SER A 121 2.38 -18.83 -2.38
N ILE A 122 3.11 -19.91 -2.68
CA ILE A 122 3.25 -20.46 -4.04
C ILE A 122 1.92 -21.03 -4.52
N GLU A 123 1.21 -21.79 -3.67
CA GLU A 123 -0.11 -22.31 -4.00
C GLU A 123 -1.11 -21.18 -4.28
N LEU A 124 -1.07 -20.10 -3.50
CA LEU A 124 -1.91 -18.93 -3.73
C LEU A 124 -1.58 -18.22 -5.05
N GLU A 125 -0.31 -17.98 -5.35
CA GLU A 125 0.11 -17.37 -6.61
C GLU A 125 -0.36 -18.19 -7.82
N ARG A 126 -0.22 -19.52 -7.76
CA ARG A 126 -0.68 -20.43 -8.82
C ARG A 126 -2.20 -20.45 -8.93
N TYR A 127 -2.92 -20.53 -7.81
CA TYR A 127 -4.36 -20.63 -7.81
C TYR A 127 -5.04 -19.34 -8.28
N VAL A 128 -4.57 -18.18 -7.80
CA VAL A 128 -5.14 -16.87 -8.17
C VAL A 128 -4.67 -16.44 -9.56
N GLY A 129 -3.45 -16.83 -9.96
CA GLY A 129 -2.88 -16.49 -11.26
C GLY A 129 -3.46 -17.29 -12.43
N GLY A 130 -3.89 -18.53 -12.19
CA GLY A 130 -4.28 -19.47 -13.25
C GLY A 130 -3.13 -20.34 -13.74
#